data_AF-A0A0R1VJZ0-F1
#
_entry.id   AF-A0A0R1VJZ0-F1
#
_cell.length_a   1.000
_cell.length_b   1.000
_cell.length_c   1.000
_cell.angle_alpha   90.00
_cell.angle_beta   90.00
_cell.angle_gamma   90.00
#
_symmetry.space_group_name_H-M   'P 1'
#
loop_
_entity.id
_entity.type
_entity.pdbx_description
1 polymer ?
#
loop_
_entity_poly.entity_id
_entity_poly.type
_entity_poly.pdbx_seq_one_letter_code
_entity_poly.pdbx_strand_id
1 'polypeptide(L)' 'MTYYDDLGNYHEEKVVSEVGDYARMYEAVYESIANHQPKVVQDWETIAQIEILEQAFGKLQ' A
#
# COMPACT_ATOMS: atom_id res chain seq x y z
N MET A 1 16.19 -4.70 10.10
CA MET A 1 16.31 -4.15 11.47
C MET A 1 17.76 -4.19 11.88
N THR A 2 18.18 -3.23 12.71
CA THR A 2 19.54 -3.22 13.27
C THR A 2 19.43 -3.43 14.78
N TYR A 3 19.94 -4.55 15.28
CA TYR A 3 19.94 -4.85 16.71
C TYR A 3 21.23 -5.54 17.12
N TYR A 4 21.55 -5.43 18.41
CA TYR A 4 22.61 -6.22 19.03
C TYR A 4 21.97 -7.43 19.68
N ASP A 5 22.51 -8.62 19.42
CA ASP A 5 22.07 -9.84 20.10
C ASP A 5 22.57 -9.88 21.56
N ASP A 6 22.09 -10.86 22.34
CA ASP A 6 22.44 -11.01 23.76
C ASP A 6 23.94 -11.28 24.00
N LEU A 7 24.70 -11.60 22.95
CA LEU A 7 26.14 -11.81 22.96
C LEU A 7 26.92 -10.56 22.52
N GLY A 8 26.22 -9.45 22.24
CA GLY A 8 26.80 -8.18 21.83
C GLY A 8 27.20 -8.14 20.35
N ASN A 9 26.76 -9.09 19.52
CA ASN A 9 27.04 -9.06 18.09
C ASN A 9 26.02 -8.19 17.36
N TYR A 10 26.54 -7.36 16.46
CA TYR A 10 25.74 -6.49 15.62
C TYR A 10 25.10 -7.28 14.47
N HIS A 11 23.77 -7.25 14.38
CA HIS A 11 23.01 -7.84 13.28
C HIS A 11 22.31 -6.74 12.48
N GLU A 12 22.57 -6.73 11.17
CA GLU A 12 21.91 -5.86 10.20
C GLU A 12 21.11 -6.71 9.22
N GLU A 13 19.80 -6.83 9.46
CA GLU A 13 18.89 -7.48 8.52
C GLU A 13 18.34 -6.44 7.54
N LYS A 14 18.85 -6.45 6.31
CA LYS A 14 18.33 -5.63 5.22
C LYS A 14 17.26 -6.41 4.46
N VAL A 15 16.00 -6.01 4.64
CA VAL A 15 14.90 -6.53 3.82
C VAL A 15 15.00 -5.88 2.44
N VAL A 16 15.12 -6.70 1.39
CA VAL A 16 15.14 -6.21 0.02
C VAL A 16 13.75 -5.70 -0.34
N SER A 17 13.66 -4.51 -0.92
CA SER A 17 12.39 -3.95 -1.39
C SER A 17 11.87 -4.73 -2.60
N GLU A 18 10.57 -4.95 -2.65
CA GLU A 18 9.91 -5.48 -3.84
C GLU A 18 10.08 -4.52 -5.03
N VAL A 19 10.22 -5.08 -6.23
CA VAL A 19 10.26 -4.29 -7.46
C VAL A 19 8.84 -3.80 -7.75
N GLY A 20 8.61 -2.50 -7.60
CA GLY A 20 7.34 -1.87 -7.94
C GLY A 20 7.13 -1.79 -9.45
N ASP A 21 5.93 -2.13 -9.92
CA ASP A 21 5.53 -1.99 -11.31
C ASP A 21 4.11 -1.43 -11.41
N TYR A 22 4.00 -0.18 -11.89
CA TYR A 22 2.73 0.50 -12.10
C TYR A 22 1.94 -0.03 -13.30
N ALA A 23 2.58 -0.75 -14.24
CA ALA A 23 1.87 -1.37 -15.36
C ALA A 23 0.79 -2.35 -14.89
N ARG A 24 1.01 -2.99 -13.73
CA ARG A 24 0.04 -3.87 -13.07
C ARG A 24 -1.30 -3.20 -12.78
N MET A 25 -1.33 -1.88 -12.57
CA MET A 25 -2.59 -1.14 -12.41
C MET A 25 -3.39 -1.09 -13.72
N TYR A 26 -2.73 -0.91 -14.85
CA TYR A 26 -3.39 -0.90 -16.16
C TYR A 26 -3.89 -2.30 -16.54
N GLU A 27 -3.12 -3.34 -16.20
CA GLU A 27 -3.57 -4.73 -16.36
C GLU A 27 -4.83 -4.99 -15.52
N ALA A 28 -4.83 -4.58 -14.25
CA ALA A 28 -6.00 -4.73 -13.38
C ALA A 28 -7.24 -3.96 -13.90
N VAL A 29 -7.06 -2.77 -14.49
CA VAL A 29 -8.13 -2.02 -15.14
C VAL A 29 -8.66 -2.78 -16.37
N TYR A 30 -7.77 -3.31 -17.21
CA TYR A 30 -8.15 -4.12 -18.35
C TYR A 30 -8.97 -5.34 -17.92
N GLU A 31 -8.49 -6.11 -16.94
CA GLU A 31 -9.19 -7.28 -16.41
C GLU A 31 -10.58 -6.94 -15.87
N SER A 32 -10.70 -5.81 -15.17
CA SER A 32 -11.99 -5.36 -14.63
C SER A 32 -13.00 -5.02 -15.74
N ILE A 33 -12.54 -4.39 -16.81
CA ILE A 33 -13.41 -3.93 -17.91
C ILE A 33 -13.70 -5.06 -18.91
N ALA A 34 -12.65 -5.73 -19.39
CA ALA A 34 -12.75 -6.72 -20.45
C ALA A 34 -13.25 -8.08 -19.94
N ASN A 35 -12.82 -8.47 -18.74
CA ASN A 35 -13.10 -9.80 -18.17
C ASN A 35 -14.08 -9.76 -16.99
N HIS A 36 -14.69 -8.60 -16.72
CA HIS A 36 -15.66 -8.39 -15.65
C HIS A 36 -15.15 -8.82 -14.25
N GLN A 37 -13.83 -8.78 -14.05
CA GLN A 37 -13.25 -9.05 -12.75
C GLN A 37 -13.60 -7.91 -11.76
N PRO A 38 -13.63 -8.19 -10.45
CA PRO A 38 -13.72 -7.13 -9.45
C PRO A 38 -12.58 -6.12 -9.63
N LYS A 39 -12.89 -4.84 -9.39
CA LYS A 39 -11.88 -3.77 -9.40
C LYS A 39 -10.79 -4.08 -8.37
N VAL A 40 -9.53 -3.81 -8.69
CA VAL A 40 -8.43 -4.01 -7.73
C VAL A 40 -8.52 -3.06 -6.52
N VAL A 41 -9.07 -1.86 -6.72
CA VAL A 41 -9.49 -0.95 -5.65
C VAL A 41 -11.01 -0.91 -5.65
N GLN A 42 -11.61 -1.27 -4.52
CA GLN A 42 -13.05 -1.22 -4.31
C GLN A 42 -13.52 0.22 -4.09
N ASP A 43 -14.79 0.47 -4.40
CA ASP A 43 -15.36 1.82 -4.28
C ASP A 43 -15.30 2.33 -2.83
N TRP A 44 -15.56 1.45 -1.87
CA TRP A 44 -15.55 1.81 -0.44
C TRP A 44 -14.14 2.16 0.06
N GLU A 45 -13.07 1.59 -0.51
CA GLU A 45 -11.69 1.92 -0.11
C GLU A 45 -11.36 3.37 -0.48
N THR A 46 -11.84 3.82 -1.65
CA THR A 46 -11.69 5.21 -2.07
C THR A 46 -12.47 6.16 -1.17
N ILE A 47 -13.72 5.79 -0.81
CA ILE A 47 -14.56 6.57 0.11
C ILE A 47 -13.96 6.63 1.52
N ALA A 48 -13.36 5.54 2.02
CA ALA A 48 -12.71 5.53 3.31
C ALA A 48 -11.47 6.46 3.33
N GLN A 49 -10.68 6.46 2.25
CA GLN A 49 -9.51 7.36 2.14
C GLN A 49 -9.93 8.84 2.10
N ILE A 50 -10.90 9.15 1.23
CA ILE A 50 -11.97 10.14 1.46
C ILE A 50 -12.07 10.76 2.87
N GLU A 51 -12.83 10.04 3.69
CA GLU A 51 -13.19 10.36 5.06
C GLU A 51 -11.98 10.54 5.97
N ILE A 52 -10.92 9.76 5.81
CA ILE A 52 -9.69 9.90 6.60
C ILE A 52 -9.05 11.28 6.35
N LEU A 53 -8.95 11.69 5.09
CA LEU A 53 -8.39 13.00 4.73
C LEU A 53 -9.28 14.13 5.26
N GLU A 54 -10.60 14.03 5.08
CA GLU A 54 -11.54 15.02 5.60
C GLU A 54 -11.48 15.14 7.13
N GLN A 55 -11.35 14.02 7.86
CA GLN A 55 -11.21 14.05 9.32
C GLN A 55 -9.88 14.64 9.78
N ALA A 56 -8.80 14.43 9.01
CA ALA A 56 -7.48 14.98 9.32
C ALA A 56 -7.44 16.50 9.14
N PHE A 57 -8.04 17.02 8.07
CA PHE A 57 -8.01 18.44 7.75
C PHE A 57 -9.21 19.24 8.27
N GLY A 58 -10.37 18.60 8.44
CA GLY A 58 -11.58 19.24 8.97
C GLY A 58 -11.47 19.61 10.46
N LYS A 59 -10.53 19.01 11.21
CA LYS A 59 -10.21 19.39 12.59
C LYS A 59 -9.28 20.61 12.71
N LEU A 60 -8.80 21.17 11.59
CA LEU A 60 -7.91 22.34 11.57
C LEU A 60 -8.65 23.68 11.37
N GLN A 61 -9.99 23.68 11.36
CA GLN A 61 -10.84 24.89 11.30
C GLN A 61 -11.44 25.25 12.65
#